data_AF-A0A2T0RX88-F1
#
_entry.id   AF-A0A2T0RX88-F1
#
_cell.length_a   1.000
_cell.length_b   1.000
_cell.length_c   1.000
_cell.angle_alpha   90.00
_cell.angle_beta   90.00
_cell.angle_gamma   90.00
#
_symmetry.space_group_name_H-M   'P 1'
#
loop_
_entity.id
_entity.type
_entity.pdbx_description
1 polymer ?
#
loop_
_entity_poly.entity_id
_entity_poly.type
_entity_poly.pdbx_seq_one_letter_code
_entity_poly.pdbx_strand_id
1 'polypeptide(L)'
;MGYQLDLALGRPGAVALLVCCALAAGVLFWPLSRLLGWRPGWSLPALLSLAPILVFTVPVEAPGWQDGAVHRMADYVRSFLHESTFRAALDAPAAHDERVANLLLFVPLGVLGALATRRAVWTAVGGGVLSFGIEGWQAVSGVRVASAADWLYNSGGALAGAGIGLVVLLGERLVRAATRVAEPPPPPHRARPARHADPSGWPGTSMDTTLELTGVPARVTRHSA
;
A
#
# COMPACT_ATOMS: atom_id res chain seq x y z
N MET A 1 19.85 12.20 -13.59
CA MET A 1 19.56 11.29 -12.46
C MET A 1 20.69 11.21 -11.44
N GLY A 2 21.95 10.87 -11.81
CA GLY A 2 23.06 10.75 -10.83
C GLY A 2 23.24 11.95 -9.89
N TYR A 3 23.31 13.16 -10.45
CA TYR A 3 23.43 14.40 -9.65
C TYR A 3 22.32 14.59 -8.60
N GLN A 4 21.06 14.27 -8.93
CA GLN A 4 19.96 14.41 -7.97
C GLN A 4 20.00 13.35 -6.87
N LEU A 5 20.45 12.14 -7.20
CA LEU A 5 20.66 11.08 -6.23
C LEU A 5 21.76 11.49 -5.23
N ASP A 6 22.89 11.97 -5.75
CA ASP A 6 24.02 12.44 -4.93
C ASP A 6 23.61 13.62 -4.05
N LEU A 7 22.85 14.57 -4.59
CA LEU A 7 22.34 15.71 -3.84
C LEU A 7 21.41 15.28 -2.70
N ALA A 8 20.54 14.31 -2.94
CA ALA A 8 19.60 13.84 -1.92
C ALA A 8 20.27 12.98 -0.84
N LEU A 9 21.16 12.07 -1.25
CA LEU A 9 21.90 11.22 -0.32
C LEU A 9 22.99 11.97 0.44
N GLY A 10 23.49 13.08 -0.13
CA GLY A 10 24.42 13.99 0.51
C GLY A 10 23.80 14.85 1.62
N ARG A 11 22.47 14.86 1.77
CA ARG A 11 21.82 15.60 2.87
C ARG A 11 22.10 14.93 4.22
N PRO A 12 22.47 15.69 5.26
CA PRO A 12 22.64 15.17 6.60
C PRO A 12 21.38 14.42 7.06
N GLY A 13 21.56 13.16 7.46
CA GLY A 13 20.47 12.32 7.96
C GLY A 13 19.65 11.58 6.89
N ALA A 14 19.85 11.83 5.59
CA ALA A 14 19.12 11.11 4.52
C ALA A 14 19.34 9.60 4.57
N VAL A 15 20.60 9.16 4.71
CA VAL A 15 20.95 7.74 4.85
C VAL A 15 20.35 7.15 6.12
N ALA A 16 20.41 7.88 7.24
CA ALA A 16 19.85 7.43 8.50
C ALA A 16 18.32 7.26 8.39
N LEU A 17 17.61 8.21 7.77
CA LEU A 17 16.18 8.11 7.52
C LEU A 17 15.85 6.92 6.62
N LEU A 18 16.61 6.72 5.53
CA LEU A 18 16.42 5.57 4.64
C LEU A 18 16.52 4.24 5.39
N VAL A 19 17.57 4.09 6.21
CA VAL A 19 17.79 2.90 7.05
C VAL A 19 16.67 2.73 8.07
N CYS A 20 16.27 3.79 8.77
CA CYS A 20 15.16 3.76 9.71
C CYS A 20 13.84 3.34 9.04
N CYS A 21 13.52 3.89 7.87
CA CYS A 21 12.33 3.50 7.10
C CYS A 21 12.40 2.03 6.66
N ALA A 22 13.57 1.55 6.22
CA ALA A 22 13.75 0.16 5.82
C ALA A 22 13.60 -0.81 7.01
N LEU A 23 14.16 -0.48 8.17
CA LEU A 23 14.01 -1.24 9.40
C LEU A 23 12.55 -1.25 9.87
N ALA A 24 11.89 -0.09 9.87
CA ALA A 24 10.47 0.02 10.19
C ALA A 24 9.62 -0.83 9.24
N ALA A 25 9.89 -0.82 7.92
CA ALA A 25 9.23 -1.69 6.96
C ALA A 25 9.45 -3.18 7.31
N GLY A 26 10.69 -3.57 7.63
CA GLY A 26 11.04 -4.94 8.03
C GLY A 26 10.36 -5.42 9.31
N VAL A 27 10.11 -4.53 10.28
CA VAL A 27 9.40 -4.86 11.53
C VAL A 27 7.88 -4.86 11.33
N LEU A 28 7.36 -3.87 10.60
CA LEU A 28 5.92 -3.61 10.52
C LEU A 28 5.20 -4.40 9.42
N PHE A 29 5.88 -4.89 8.38
CA PHE A 29 5.20 -5.53 7.24
C PHE A 29 4.36 -6.74 7.67
N TRP A 30 4.89 -7.56 8.58
CA TRP A 30 4.21 -8.78 9.02
C TRP A 30 2.92 -8.49 9.80
N PRO A 31 2.93 -7.71 10.90
CA PRO A 31 1.71 -7.39 11.62
C PRO A 31 0.71 -6.62 10.75
N LEU A 32 1.15 -5.67 9.92
CA LEU A 32 0.28 -4.93 9.00
C LEU A 32 -0.37 -5.87 7.98
N SER A 33 0.40 -6.80 7.40
CA SER A 33 -0.15 -7.75 6.42
C SER A 33 -1.23 -8.64 7.01
N ARG A 34 -1.07 -9.08 8.27
CA ARG A 34 -2.08 -9.86 8.99
C ARG A 34 -3.30 -9.03 9.37
N LEU A 35 -3.09 -7.83 9.90
CA LEU A 35 -4.17 -6.96 10.36
C LEU A 35 -5.06 -6.47 9.21
N LEU A 36 -4.45 -6.10 8.08
CA LEU A 36 -5.15 -5.51 6.94
C LEU A 36 -5.47 -6.54 5.84
N GLY A 37 -5.08 -7.81 6.02
CA GLY A 37 -5.27 -8.88 5.05
C GLY A 37 -4.46 -8.69 3.75
N TRP A 38 -3.32 -8.00 3.81
CA TRP A 38 -2.45 -7.80 2.64
C TRP A 38 -1.64 -9.07 2.34
N ARG A 39 -1.21 -9.22 1.09
CA ARG A 39 -0.31 -10.32 0.69
C ARG A 39 1.09 -10.06 1.25
N PRO A 40 1.64 -10.92 2.14
CA PRO A 40 2.92 -10.67 2.79
C PRO A 40 4.08 -10.51 1.79
N GLY A 41 4.10 -11.31 0.72
CA GLY A 41 5.14 -11.24 -0.32
C GLY A 41 5.21 -9.90 -1.08
N TRP A 42 4.12 -9.12 -1.09
CA TRP A 42 4.09 -7.79 -1.72
C TRP A 42 4.08 -6.66 -0.69
N SER A 43 3.77 -6.95 0.58
CA SER A 43 3.65 -5.93 1.63
C SER A 43 5.01 -5.33 2.00
N LEU A 44 6.04 -6.16 2.17
CA LEU A 44 7.39 -5.66 2.45
C LEU A 44 7.94 -4.76 1.34
N PRO A 45 7.96 -5.16 0.05
CA PRO A 45 8.47 -4.28 -1.00
C PRO A 45 7.61 -3.02 -1.16
N ALA A 46 6.28 -3.09 -0.95
CA ALA A 46 5.43 -1.90 -0.93
C ALA A 46 5.86 -0.92 0.17
N LEU A 47 6.10 -1.39 1.39
CA LEU A 47 6.58 -0.55 2.48
C LEU A 47 7.99 -0.02 2.24
N LEU A 48 8.90 -0.83 1.65
CA LEU A 48 10.23 -0.37 1.28
C LEU A 48 10.20 0.73 0.22
N SER A 49 9.22 0.71 -0.70
CA SER A 49 9.06 1.79 -1.69
C SER A 49 8.68 3.14 -1.10
N LEU A 50 8.16 3.18 0.15
CA LEU A 50 7.95 4.44 0.87
C LEU A 50 9.26 5.09 1.32
N ALA A 51 10.31 4.30 1.58
CA ALA A 51 11.57 4.82 2.08
C ALA A 51 12.22 5.88 1.17
N PRO A 52 12.41 5.64 -0.15
CA PRO A 52 12.91 6.69 -1.03
C PRO A 52 11.93 7.88 -1.11
N ILE A 53 10.62 7.66 -1.18
CA ILE A 53 9.63 8.76 -1.18
C ILE A 53 9.87 9.69 0.01
N LEU A 54 9.94 9.15 1.23
CA LEU A 54 10.14 9.94 2.43
C LEU A 54 11.51 10.63 2.44
N VAL A 55 12.58 9.95 2.04
CA VAL A 55 13.93 10.53 2.02
C VAL A 55 14.06 11.69 1.02
N PHE A 56 13.46 11.58 -0.16
CA PHE A 56 13.54 12.63 -1.18
C PHE A 56 12.60 13.80 -0.90
N THR A 57 11.50 13.58 -0.17
CA THR A 57 10.43 14.58 -0.01
C THR A 57 10.30 15.17 1.39
N VAL A 58 10.70 14.47 2.46
CA VAL A 58 10.59 14.97 3.83
C VAL A 58 11.89 15.68 4.22
N PRO A 59 11.85 16.98 4.57
CA PRO A 59 13.03 17.67 5.03
C PRO A 59 13.44 17.16 6.42
N VAL A 60 14.66 16.60 6.52
CA VAL A 60 15.23 16.09 7.78
C VAL A 60 15.81 17.23 8.64
N GLU A 61 16.17 18.35 8.00
CA GLU A 61 16.95 19.45 8.59
C GLU A 61 16.12 20.53 9.28
N ALA A 62 14.79 20.52 9.14
CA ALA A 62 13.90 21.55 9.71
C ALA A 62 13.07 21.00 10.88
N PRO A 63 13.62 20.99 12.10
CA PRO A 63 12.91 20.56 13.28
C PRO A 63 12.00 21.70 13.76
N GLY A 64 10.90 21.99 13.05
CA GLY A 64 9.93 22.93 13.59
C GLY A 64 8.91 23.50 12.61
N TRP A 65 7.85 24.03 13.22
CA TRP A 65 6.90 24.89 12.55
C TRP A 65 7.58 26.24 12.33
N GLN A 66 7.85 26.59 11.08
CA GLN A 66 8.39 27.91 10.77
C GLN A 66 7.29 28.97 10.84
N ASP A 67 7.65 30.20 11.17
CA ASP A 67 6.73 31.35 11.16
C ASP A 67 5.94 31.42 9.85
N GLY A 68 4.63 31.63 9.95
CA GLY A 68 3.75 31.64 8.79
C GLY A 68 3.33 30.25 8.27
N ALA A 69 3.60 29.15 8.98
CA ALA A 69 3.17 27.79 8.58
C ALA A 69 1.67 27.70 8.23
N VAL A 70 0.81 28.33 9.04
CA VAL A 70 -0.65 28.37 8.79
C VAL A 70 -0.96 29.10 7.46
N HIS A 71 -0.24 30.19 7.17
CA HIS A 71 -0.43 30.94 5.93
C HIS A 71 0.03 30.11 4.71
N ARG A 72 1.22 29.49 4.77
CA ARG A 72 1.72 28.63 3.68
C ARG A 72 0.82 27.42 3.43
N MET A 73 0.32 26.78 4.49
CA MET A 73 -0.65 25.70 4.38
C MET A 73 -1.96 26.20 3.75
N ALA A 74 -2.46 27.36 4.18
CA ALA A 74 -3.65 27.96 3.60
C ALA A 74 -3.45 28.29 2.11
N ASP A 75 -2.28 28.78 1.73
CA ASP A 75 -1.94 29.08 0.32
C ASP A 75 -1.84 27.80 -0.51
N TYR A 76 -1.22 26.75 0.03
CA TYR A 76 -1.20 25.43 -0.59
C TYR A 76 -2.62 24.89 -0.82
N VAL A 77 -3.51 24.95 0.19
CA VAL A 77 -4.91 24.53 0.03
C VAL A 77 -5.65 25.43 -0.97
N ARG A 78 -5.49 26.75 -0.90
CA ARG A 78 -6.10 27.70 -1.84
C ARG A 78 -5.67 27.46 -3.27
N SER A 79 -4.47 26.93 -3.50
CA SER A 79 -3.95 26.62 -4.84
C SER A 79 -4.81 25.60 -5.60
N PHE A 80 -5.54 24.74 -4.87
CA PHE A 80 -6.51 23.79 -5.45
C PHE A 80 -7.90 24.37 -5.65
N LEU A 81 -8.25 25.40 -4.88
CA LEU A 81 -9.60 25.99 -4.88
C LEU A 81 -9.79 27.06 -5.95
N HIS A 82 -8.71 27.71 -6.39
CA HIS A 82 -8.76 28.75 -7.42
C HIS A 82 -8.20 28.21 -8.74
N GLU A 83 -9.04 28.24 -9.79
CA GLU A 83 -8.66 27.74 -11.11
C GLU A 83 -7.41 28.43 -11.68
N SER A 84 -7.29 29.75 -11.48
CA SER A 84 -6.15 30.52 -11.98
C SER A 84 -4.83 30.11 -11.33
N THR A 85 -4.81 29.88 -10.01
CA THR A 85 -3.60 29.43 -9.31
C THR A 85 -3.26 27.99 -9.67
N PHE A 86 -4.27 27.14 -9.83
CA PHE A 86 -4.07 25.76 -10.24
C PHE A 86 -3.45 25.69 -11.64
N ARG A 87 -4.03 26.39 -12.63
CA ARG A 87 -3.49 26.47 -13.99
C ARG A 87 -2.08 27.07 -14.00
N ALA A 88 -1.85 28.15 -13.27
CA ALA A 88 -0.52 28.75 -13.15
C ALA A 88 0.51 27.75 -12.58
N ALA A 89 0.13 26.91 -11.62
CA ALA A 89 1.02 25.87 -11.10
C ALA A 89 1.34 24.79 -12.16
N LEU A 90 0.37 24.40 -12.99
CA LEU A 90 0.59 23.44 -14.08
C LEU A 90 1.48 24.01 -15.19
N ASP A 91 1.30 25.30 -15.49
CA ASP A 91 2.05 26.01 -16.52
C ASP A 91 3.42 26.50 -16.03
N ALA A 92 3.64 26.52 -14.71
CA ALA A 92 4.90 26.95 -14.11
C ALA A 92 6.06 26.13 -14.68
N PRO A 93 7.14 26.76 -15.17
CA PRO A 93 8.27 26.06 -15.75
C PRO A 93 9.07 25.33 -14.66
N ALA A 94 8.60 24.16 -14.25
CA ALA A 94 9.43 23.21 -13.54
C ALA A 94 10.31 22.49 -14.57
N ALA A 95 11.54 22.16 -14.17
CA ALA A 95 12.40 21.34 -15.01
C ALA A 95 11.66 20.03 -15.32
N HIS A 96 11.59 19.67 -16.60
CA HIS A 96 10.92 18.45 -17.06
C HIS A 96 11.39 17.22 -16.25
N ASP A 97 12.68 17.19 -15.91
CA ASP A 97 13.33 16.15 -15.12
C ASP A 97 12.76 16.01 -13.70
N GLU A 98 12.42 17.12 -13.02
CA GLU A 98 11.85 17.08 -11.67
C GLU A 98 10.44 16.48 -11.67
N ARG A 99 9.62 16.88 -12.65
CA ARG A 99 8.27 16.34 -12.85
C ARG A 99 8.29 14.83 -13.12
N VAL A 100 9.20 14.38 -13.98
CA VAL A 100 9.40 12.95 -14.28
C VAL A 100 9.90 12.20 -13.05
N ALA A 101 10.83 12.77 -12.28
CA ALA A 101 11.33 12.15 -11.06
C ALA A 101 10.21 11.95 -10.02
N ASN A 102 9.40 12.98 -9.76
CA ASN A 102 8.25 12.93 -8.85
C ASN A 102 7.25 11.83 -9.27
N LEU A 103 6.92 11.76 -10.55
CA LEU A 103 6.06 10.70 -11.09
C LEU A 103 6.66 9.31 -10.88
N LEU A 104 7.91 9.09 -11.31
CA LEU A 104 8.56 7.78 -11.23
C LEU A 104 8.78 7.32 -9.78
N LEU A 105 8.95 8.26 -8.85
CA LEU A 105 9.15 7.96 -7.43
C LEU A 105 7.93 7.26 -6.81
N PHE A 106 6.72 7.60 -7.25
CA PHE A 106 5.47 7.01 -6.75
C PHE A 106 4.99 5.77 -7.51
N VAL A 107 5.50 5.51 -8.73
CA VAL A 107 5.10 4.34 -9.53
C VAL A 107 5.34 3.01 -8.79
N PRO A 108 6.53 2.72 -8.21
CA PRO A 108 6.76 1.49 -7.47
C PRO A 108 5.77 1.28 -6.32
N LEU A 109 5.47 2.35 -5.56
CA LEU A 109 4.48 2.32 -4.49
C LEU A 109 3.09 1.97 -5.01
N GLY A 110 2.67 2.57 -6.13
CA GLY A 110 1.40 2.27 -6.78
C GLY A 110 1.29 0.80 -7.20
N VAL A 111 2.32 0.27 -7.88
CA VAL A 111 2.35 -1.13 -8.35
C VAL A 111 2.31 -2.09 -7.16
N LEU A 112 3.26 -1.95 -6.24
CA LEU A 112 3.46 -2.88 -5.13
C LEU A 112 2.31 -2.78 -4.13
N GLY A 113 1.80 -1.57 -3.87
CA GLY A 113 0.63 -1.34 -3.03
C GLY A 113 -0.63 -1.98 -3.61
N ALA A 114 -0.85 -1.91 -4.92
CA ALA A 114 -1.98 -2.55 -5.57
C ALA A 114 -1.88 -4.08 -5.47
N LEU A 115 -0.69 -4.64 -5.69
CA LEU A 115 -0.43 -6.08 -5.54
C LEU A 115 -0.58 -6.57 -4.10
N ALA A 116 -0.11 -5.78 -3.13
CA ALA A 116 -0.21 -6.08 -1.70
C ALA A 116 -1.67 -6.07 -1.21
N THR A 117 -2.41 -5.03 -1.56
CA THR A 117 -3.80 -4.81 -1.09
C THR A 117 -4.84 -5.55 -1.92
N ARG A 118 -4.52 -5.91 -3.17
CA ARG A 118 -5.48 -6.32 -4.22
C ARG A 118 -6.57 -5.28 -4.51
N ARG A 119 -6.34 -4.01 -4.17
CA ARG A 119 -7.31 -2.91 -4.24
C ARG A 119 -6.70 -1.68 -4.93
N ALA A 120 -6.42 -1.80 -6.23
CA ALA A 120 -5.73 -0.76 -7.02
C ALA A 120 -6.33 0.65 -6.86
N VAL A 121 -7.66 0.79 -6.88
CA VAL A 121 -8.33 2.09 -6.69
C VAL A 121 -7.98 2.70 -5.33
N TRP A 122 -8.07 1.92 -4.25
CA TRP A 122 -7.73 2.39 -2.91
C TRP A 122 -6.23 2.66 -2.76
N THR A 123 -5.37 1.95 -3.48
CA THR A 123 -3.94 2.27 -3.55
C THR A 123 -3.69 3.61 -4.22
N ALA A 124 -4.34 3.89 -5.36
CA ALA A 124 -4.21 5.18 -6.03
C ALA A 124 -4.69 6.34 -5.13
N VAL A 125 -5.84 6.18 -4.49
CA VAL A 125 -6.37 7.15 -3.51
C VAL A 125 -5.39 7.34 -2.36
N GLY A 126 -4.89 6.25 -1.78
CA GLY A 126 -3.90 6.30 -0.70
C GLY A 126 -2.61 7.01 -1.10
N GLY A 127 -2.13 6.80 -2.32
CA GLY A 127 -0.98 7.50 -2.87
C GLY A 127 -1.22 8.99 -3.06
N GLY A 128 -2.40 9.39 -3.55
CA GLY A 128 -2.77 10.81 -3.66
C GLY A 128 -2.92 11.51 -2.32
N VAL A 129 -3.48 10.84 -1.32
CA VAL A 129 -3.55 11.34 0.07
C VAL A 129 -2.16 11.47 0.68
N LEU A 130 -1.29 10.47 0.49
CA LEU A 130 0.10 10.52 0.95
C LEU A 130 0.85 11.69 0.31
N SER A 131 0.73 11.86 -1.01
CA SER A 131 1.34 12.98 -1.73
C SER A 131 0.84 14.33 -1.20
N PHE A 132 -0.47 14.48 -0.98
CA PHE A 132 -1.02 15.71 -0.42
C PHE A 132 -0.47 16.02 0.98
N GLY A 133 -0.34 14.99 1.82
CA GLY A 133 0.24 15.12 3.15
C GLY A 133 1.72 15.52 3.13
N ILE A 134 2.50 14.98 2.19
CA ILE A 134 3.92 15.32 2.00
C ILE A 134 4.07 16.79 1.59
N GLU A 135 3.33 17.24 0.59
CA GLU A 135 3.33 18.65 0.15
C GLU A 135 2.86 19.58 1.26
N GLY A 136 1.80 19.21 1.98
CA GLY A 136 1.34 19.95 3.15
C GLY A 136 2.42 20.06 4.24
N TRP A 137 3.16 18.99 4.50
CA TRP A 137 4.29 19.02 5.43
C TRP A 137 5.43 19.93 4.94
N GLN A 138 5.74 19.90 3.65
CA GLN A 138 6.70 20.83 3.05
C GLN A 138 6.25 22.29 3.20
N ALA A 139 4.96 22.58 3.00
CA ALA A 139 4.39 23.90 3.22
C ALA A 139 4.58 24.38 4.67
N VAL A 140 4.32 23.51 5.65
CA VAL A 140 4.45 23.86 7.08
C VAL A 140 5.91 24.03 7.48
N SER A 141 6.77 23.10 7.08
CA SER A 141 8.21 23.13 7.39
C SER A 141 8.95 24.28 6.73
N GLY A 142 8.43 24.86 5.65
CA GLY A 142 9.00 26.03 4.95
C GLY A 142 10.33 25.77 4.23
N VAL A 143 10.75 24.51 4.13
CA VAL A 143 11.98 24.11 3.43
C VAL A 143 11.77 24.07 1.91
N ARG A 144 10.54 23.76 1.48
CA ARG A 144 10.16 23.72 0.07
C ARG A 144 8.81 24.39 -0.12
N VAL A 145 8.65 25.03 -1.28
CA VAL A 145 7.37 25.59 -1.70
C VAL A 145 6.50 24.43 -2.17
N ALA A 146 5.50 24.09 -1.38
CA ALA A 146 4.52 23.08 -1.76
C ALA A 146 3.74 23.54 -3.00
N SER A 147 3.50 22.64 -3.94
CA SER A 147 2.80 23.00 -5.17
C SER A 147 1.73 21.98 -5.57
N ALA A 148 0.62 22.47 -6.12
CA ALA A 148 -0.42 21.61 -6.69
C ALA A 148 0.11 20.77 -7.87
N ALA A 149 1.13 21.26 -8.58
CA ALA A 149 1.79 20.54 -9.65
C ALA A 149 2.55 19.31 -9.11
N ASP A 150 3.34 19.46 -8.06
CA ASP A 150 4.08 18.36 -7.44
C ASP A 150 3.13 17.30 -6.88
N TRP A 151 2.04 17.74 -6.22
CA TRP A 151 0.95 16.84 -5.83
C TRP A 151 0.40 16.06 -7.02
N LEU A 152 0.14 16.72 -8.15
CA LEU A 152 -0.43 16.08 -9.34
C LEU A 152 0.53 15.05 -9.94
N TYR A 153 1.83 15.35 -10.07
CA TYR A 153 2.81 14.41 -10.63
C TYR A 153 3.02 13.19 -9.72
N ASN A 154 3.15 13.40 -8.41
CA ASN A 154 3.26 12.33 -7.42
C ASN A 154 2.00 11.44 -7.41
N SER A 155 0.81 12.06 -7.39
CA SER A 155 -0.48 11.35 -7.46
C SER A 155 -0.65 10.62 -8.78
N GLY A 156 -0.20 11.22 -9.89
CA GLY A 156 -0.17 10.60 -11.21
C GLY A 156 0.73 9.38 -11.26
N GLY A 157 1.89 9.42 -10.60
CA GLY A 157 2.78 8.28 -10.42
C GLY A 157 2.12 7.13 -9.65
N ALA A 158 1.45 7.46 -8.53
CA ALA A 158 0.71 6.47 -7.75
C ALA A 158 -0.44 5.84 -8.56
N LEU A 159 -1.19 6.66 -9.30
CA LEU A 159 -2.27 6.20 -10.17
C LEU A 159 -1.76 5.30 -11.30
N ALA A 160 -0.70 5.71 -12.00
CA ALA A 160 -0.08 4.93 -13.07
C ALA A 160 0.43 3.58 -12.54
N GLY A 161 1.15 3.60 -11.41
CA GLY A 161 1.61 2.37 -10.76
C GLY A 161 0.46 1.46 -10.35
N ALA A 162 -0.59 2.00 -9.75
CA ALA A 162 -1.77 1.21 -9.38
C ALA A 162 -2.49 0.62 -10.59
N GLY A 163 -2.53 1.35 -11.72
CA GLY A 163 -3.04 0.86 -13.00
C GLY A 163 -2.25 -0.34 -13.53
N ILE A 164 -0.91 -0.25 -13.50
CA ILE A 164 -0.03 -1.39 -13.85
C ILE A 164 -0.30 -2.58 -12.91
N GLY A 165 -0.39 -2.34 -11.61
CA GLY A 165 -0.72 -3.38 -10.62
C GLY A 165 -2.09 -4.03 -10.87
N LEU A 166 -3.09 -3.25 -11.30
CA LEU A 166 -4.41 -3.77 -11.68
C LEU A 166 -4.31 -4.70 -12.89
N VAL A 167 -3.57 -4.32 -13.94
CA VAL A 167 -3.35 -5.17 -15.13
C VAL A 167 -2.74 -6.51 -14.73
N VAL A 168 -1.72 -6.50 -13.85
CA VAL A 168 -1.11 -7.73 -13.34
C VAL A 168 -2.13 -8.59 -12.58
N LEU A 169 -2.95 -8.00 -11.71
CA LEU A 169 -3.98 -8.72 -10.97
C LEU A 169 -5.06 -9.33 -11.88
N LEU A 170 -5.44 -8.62 -12.95
CA LEU A 170 -6.38 -9.14 -13.94
C LEU A 170 -5.76 -10.31 -14.71
N GLY A 171 -4.49 -10.20 -15.11
CA GLY A 171 -3.75 -11.29 -15.73
C GLY A 171 -3.71 -12.54 -14.85
N GLU A 172 -3.41 -12.41 -13.55
CA GLU A 172 -3.45 -13.54 -12.60
C GLU A 172 -4.83 -14.21 -12.56
N ARG A 173 -5.92 -13.44 -12.64
CA ARG A 173 -7.29 -13.96 -12.61
C ARG A 173 -7.63 -14.72 -13.90
N LEU A 174 -7.25 -14.18 -15.04
CA LEU A 174 -7.50 -14.79 -16.34
C LEU A 174 -6.74 -16.13 -16.49
N VAL A 175 -5.47 -16.17 -16.10
CA VAL A 175 -4.68 -17.41 -16.12
C VAL A 175 -5.31 -18.48 -15.22
N ARG A 176 -5.73 -18.11 -13.99
CA ARG A 176 -6.40 -19.05 -13.08
C ARG A 176 -7.76 -19.54 -13.60
N ALA A 177 -8.49 -18.69 -14.32
CA ALA A 177 -9.74 -19.10 -14.95
C ALA A 177 -9.47 -20.09 -16.09
N ALA A 178 -8.48 -19.82 -16.94
CA ALA A 178 -8.09 -20.69 -18.04
C ALA A 178 -7.62 -22.08 -17.54
N THR A 179 -6.81 -22.12 -16.47
CA THR A 179 -6.35 -23.40 -15.90
C THR A 179 -7.48 -24.23 -15.30
N ARG A 180 -8.51 -23.59 -14.72
CA ARG A 180 -9.69 -24.29 -14.18
C ARG A 180 -10.57 -24.89 -15.27
N VAL A 181 -10.61 -24.26 -16.45
CA VAL A 181 -11.35 -24.79 -17.61
C VAL A 181 -10.58 -25.94 -18.27
N ALA A 182 -9.25 -25.90 -18.26
CA ALA A 182 -8.41 -26.94 -18.83
C ALA A 182 -8.28 -28.19 -17.93
N GLU A 183 -8.54 -28.07 -16.62
CA GLU A 183 -8.55 -29.21 -15.71
C GLU A 183 -9.70 -30.15 -16.08
N PRO A 184 -9.41 -31.41 -16.51
CA PRO A 184 -10.48 -32.33 -16.85
C PRO A 184 -11.41 -32.51 -15.65
N PRO A 185 -12.72 -32.68 -15.87
CA PRO A 185 -13.66 -32.88 -14.77
C PRO A 185 -13.11 -34.00 -13.89
N PRO A 186 -13.16 -33.84 -12.54
CA PRO A 186 -12.65 -34.86 -11.65
C PRO A 186 -13.29 -36.19 -12.07
N PRO A 187 -12.49 -37.27 -12.19
CA PRO A 187 -13.01 -38.55 -12.64
C PRO A 187 -14.24 -38.87 -11.79
N PRO A 188 -15.35 -39.35 -12.39
CA PRO A 188 -16.58 -39.62 -11.66
C PRO A 188 -16.19 -40.42 -10.43
N HIS A 189 -16.49 -39.87 -9.24
CA HIS A 189 -16.13 -40.51 -7.98
C HIS A 189 -16.53 -41.97 -8.12
N ARG A 190 -15.55 -42.87 -8.25
CA ARG A 190 -15.81 -44.30 -8.23
C ARG A 190 -16.62 -44.48 -6.98
N ALA A 191 -17.90 -44.85 -7.15
CA ALA A 191 -18.86 -44.95 -6.07
C ALA A 191 -18.11 -45.60 -4.93
N ARG A 192 -17.89 -44.83 -3.84
CA ARG A 192 -17.12 -45.32 -2.70
C ARG A 192 -17.77 -46.67 -2.41
N PRO A 193 -17.05 -47.81 -2.57
CA PRO A 193 -17.67 -49.11 -2.45
C PRO A 193 -18.41 -49.04 -1.12
N ALA A 194 -19.73 -49.24 -1.17
CA ALA A 194 -20.58 -49.14 0.00
C ALA A 194 -19.81 -49.87 1.08
N ARG A 195 -19.38 -49.15 2.13
CA ARG A 195 -18.67 -49.78 3.25
C ARG A 195 -19.58 -50.95 3.58
N HIS A 196 -19.10 -52.17 3.35
CA HIS A 196 -19.79 -53.34 3.84
C HIS A 196 -19.97 -53.03 5.31
N ALA A 197 -21.23 -52.79 5.70
CA ALA A 197 -21.59 -52.61 7.07
C ALA A 197 -21.14 -53.91 7.72
N ASP A 198 -20.02 -53.85 8.43
CA ASP A 198 -19.52 -54.96 9.20
C ASP A 198 -20.59 -55.25 10.25
N PRO A 199 -21.32 -56.38 10.16
CA PRO A 199 -22.40 -56.68 11.10
C PRO A 199 -21.86 -57.05 12.48
N SER A 200 -20.54 -57.12 12.68
CA SER A 200 -19.92 -57.61 13.91
C SER A 200 -19.57 -56.51 14.94
N GLY A 201 -19.90 -55.25 14.66
CA GLY A 201 -19.72 -54.14 15.60
C GLY A 201 -20.75 -54.16 16.73
N TRP A 202 -20.55 -55.03 17.72
CA TRP A 202 -21.26 -54.99 19.00
C TRP A 202 -21.13 -53.61 19.66
N PRO A 203 -22.17 -53.11 20.34
CA PRO A 203 -22.10 -51.88 21.13
C PRO A 203 -21.24 -52.12 22.37
N GLY A 204 -19.93 -51.97 22.21
CA GLY A 204 -18.98 -51.89 23.30
C GLY A 204 -19.19 -50.57 24.03
N THR A 205 -19.88 -50.64 25.16
CA THR A 205 -19.92 -49.63 26.21
C THR A 205 -18.50 -49.27 26.66
N SER A 206 -17.87 -48.29 26.01
CA SER A 206 -16.79 -47.52 26.66
C SER A 206 -17.46 -46.39 27.44
N MET A 207 -17.90 -46.73 28.65
CA MET A 207 -17.99 -45.74 29.71
C MET A 207 -16.57 -45.32 30.03
N ASP A 208 -16.19 -44.12 29.59
CA ASP A 208 -15.13 -43.36 30.26
C ASP A 208 -15.58 -41.90 30.38
N THR A 209 -16.31 -41.69 31.47
CA THR A 209 -15.96 -40.72 32.51
C THR A 209 -15.44 -39.34 32.05
N THR A 210 -16.40 -38.44 31.89
CA THR A 210 -16.49 -37.12 32.54
C THR A 210 -15.28 -36.64 33.35
N LEU A 211 -14.68 -35.51 32.95
CA LEU A 211 -14.38 -34.33 33.80
C LEU A 211 -13.75 -33.26 32.88
N GLU A 212 -14.51 -32.26 32.43
CA GLU A 212 -14.69 -30.95 33.08
C GLU A 212 -13.49 -30.00 32.93
N LEU A 213 -13.76 -28.88 32.25
CA LEU A 213 -13.39 -27.47 32.54
C LEU A 213 -13.18 -26.73 31.20
N THR A 214 -14.28 -26.37 30.53
CA THR A 214 -14.87 -25.01 30.53
C THR A 214 -13.88 -23.91 30.14
N GLY A 215 -14.16 -23.25 29.01
CA GLY A 215 -13.52 -22.00 28.67
C GLY A 215 -13.39 -21.68 27.17
N VAL A 216 -14.42 -21.90 26.35
CA VAL A 216 -14.43 -21.36 24.98
C VAL A 216 -15.48 -20.24 24.89
N PRO A 217 -15.07 -18.98 24.64
CA PRO A 217 -15.99 -17.87 24.58
C PRO A 217 -16.86 -17.90 23.31
N ALA A 218 -18.09 -17.39 23.49
CA ALA A 218 -19.17 -17.34 22.52
C ALA A 218 -18.75 -16.70 21.19
N ARG A 219 -19.02 -17.41 20.09
CA ARG A 219 -18.92 -16.90 18.73
C ARG A 219 -20.15 -16.02 18.45
N VAL A 220 -19.96 -14.70 18.56
CA VAL A 220 -20.97 -13.68 18.22
C VAL A 220 -21.27 -13.74 16.71
N THR A 221 -22.55 -13.92 16.40
CA THR A 221 -23.16 -13.86 15.07
C THR A 221 -23.10 -12.43 14.52
N ARG A 222 -22.61 -12.28 13.28
CA ARG A 222 -22.77 -11.02 12.52
C ARG A 222 -24.12 -11.03 11.83
N HIS A 223 -24.96 -10.05 12.16
CA HIS A 223 -26.09 -9.68 11.33
C HIS A 223 -25.59 -8.98 10.06
N SER A 224 -26.03 -9.50 8.93
CA SER A 224 -25.98 -8.83 7.63
C SER A 224 -27.05 -7.73 7.61
N ALA A 225 -26.65 -6.53 7.21
CA ALA A 225 -27.53 -5.51 6.64
C ALA A 225 -27.24 -5.44 5.13
#